data_AF-A0A397UFQ1-F1
#
_entry.id   AF-A0A397UFQ1-F1
#
_cell.length_a   1.000
_cell.length_b   1.000
_cell.length_c   1.000
_cell.angle_alpha   90.00
_cell.angle_beta   90.00
_cell.angle_gamma   90.00
#
_symmetry.space_group_name_H-M   'P 1'
#
loop_
_entity.id
_entity.type
_entity.pdbx_description
1 polymer ?
#
loop_
_entity_poly.entity_id
_entity_poly.type
_entity_poly.pdbx_seq_one_letter_code
_entity_poly.pdbx_strand_id
1 'polypeptide(L)'
;MESTKFSLKTALSLAFGDLKNEVSKHFEDSEEELKLVHELIQTAIFQEPTLITQLWNDITKPPNIFFLQLGKAGSQYARSTPTSKPFNQLPDASIIFDDLMKRNKFIPHPSGINATLFYLAVLITHDLFNSDPQNPSIDRNSSYLDLSPLYGNSNEDLAKIRTGVLGRLKPDTFADSRILIQPPGLGELLIVFSRNHNYIANYLYETGKFKNDEHLFQTARLINC
;
A
#
# COMPACT_ATOMS: atom_id res chain seq x y z
N MET A 1 25.39 37.25 -13.51
CA MET A 1 25.44 35.84 -13.08
C MET A 1 24.05 35.28 -13.24
N GLU A 2 23.77 34.68 -14.39
CA GLU A 2 22.49 34.01 -14.65
C GLU A 2 22.42 32.71 -13.83
N SER A 3 21.37 32.55 -13.04
CA SER A 3 21.07 31.29 -12.34
C SER A 3 20.53 30.29 -13.36
N THR A 4 21.31 29.27 -13.69
CA THR A 4 20.89 28.16 -14.54
C THR A 4 19.76 27.40 -13.84
N LYS A 5 18.51 27.62 -14.27
CA LYS A 5 17.35 26.84 -13.79
C LYS A 5 17.47 25.42 -14.34
N PHE A 6 17.97 24.50 -13.53
CA PHE A 6 17.89 23.07 -13.81
C PHE A 6 16.43 22.63 -13.68
N SER A 7 15.78 22.34 -14.80
CA SER A 7 14.37 21.97 -14.85
C SER A 7 14.16 20.57 -14.27
N LEU A 8 13.18 20.41 -13.37
CA LEU A 8 12.75 19.12 -12.79
C LEU A 8 12.46 18.08 -13.88
N LYS A 9 12.01 18.54 -15.05
CA LYS A 9 11.74 17.72 -16.24
C LYS A 9 13.01 17.09 -16.80
N THR A 10 14.14 17.79 -16.74
CA THR A 10 15.45 17.32 -17.20
C THR A 10 16.02 16.30 -16.23
N ALA A 11 15.88 16.52 -14.92
CA ALA A 11 16.30 15.56 -13.89
C ALA A 11 15.51 14.24 -13.95
N LEU A 12 14.18 14.31 -14.10
CA LEU A 12 13.33 13.13 -14.24
C LEU A 12 13.56 12.38 -15.56
N SER A 13 13.84 13.10 -16.66
CA SER A 13 14.18 12.48 -17.94
C SER A 13 15.53 11.77 -17.92
N LEU A 14 16.52 12.30 -17.18
CA LEU A 14 17.82 11.66 -17.00
C LEU A 14 17.75 10.45 -16.06
N ALA A 15 16.92 10.52 -15.01
CA ALA A 15 16.80 9.43 -14.04
C ALA A 15 15.94 8.25 -14.53
N PHE A 16 14.92 8.49 -15.36
CA PHE A 16 13.95 7.46 -15.75
C PHE A 16 13.83 7.23 -17.27
N GLY A 17 14.52 8.03 -18.09
CA GLY A 17 14.48 7.92 -19.55
C GLY A 17 15.12 6.65 -20.07
N ASP A 18 16.24 6.24 -19.47
CA ASP A 18 16.95 5.01 -19.83
C ASP A 18 16.17 3.77 -19.41
N LEU A 19 15.50 3.82 -18.26
CA LEU A 19 14.67 2.73 -17.74
C LEU A 19 13.55 2.36 -18.72
N LYS A 20 12.86 3.35 -19.30
CA LYS A 20 11.75 3.11 -20.23
C LYS A 20 12.20 2.46 -21.55
N ASN A 21 13.40 2.82 -22.02
CA ASN A 21 13.97 2.29 -23.26
C ASN A 21 14.54 0.88 -23.10
N GLU A 22 15.05 0.55 -21.92
CA GLU A 22 15.60 -0.78 -21.61
C GLU A 22 14.48 -1.80 -21.35
N VAL A 23 13.43 -1.35 -20.66
CA VAL A 23 12.21 -2.10 -20.35
C VAL A 23 11.47 -2.49 -21.63
N SER A 24 11.33 -1.58 -22.60
CA SER A 24 10.63 -1.88 -23.87
C SER A 24 11.35 -2.89 -24.79
N LYS A 25 12.60 -3.26 -24.53
CA LYS A 25 13.40 -4.13 -25.40
C LYS A 25 13.33 -5.62 -25.05
N HIS A 26 12.80 -5.99 -23.88
CA HIS A 26 13.03 -7.33 -23.31
C HIS A 26 11.75 -8.08 -22.84
N PHE A 27 10.55 -7.63 -23.22
CA PHE A 27 9.31 -8.26 -22.75
C PHE A 27 8.87 -9.45 -23.60
N GLU A 28 9.40 -10.63 -23.30
CA GLU A 28 8.75 -11.94 -23.51
C GLU A 28 9.12 -12.88 -22.33
N ASP A 29 8.07 -13.32 -21.61
CA ASP A 29 8.07 -14.07 -20.35
C ASP A 29 9.22 -15.10 -20.16
N SER A 30 10.13 -14.87 -19.20
CA SER A 30 11.03 -15.92 -18.69
C SER A 30 11.69 -15.55 -17.35
N GLU A 31 12.21 -16.53 -16.62
CA GLU A 31 12.95 -16.43 -15.33
C GLU A 31 14.00 -15.29 -15.25
N GLU A 32 14.51 -14.81 -16.38
CA GLU A 32 15.39 -13.62 -16.44
C GLU A 32 14.67 -12.33 -16.06
N GLU A 33 13.35 -12.24 -16.23
CA GLU A 33 12.51 -11.10 -15.82
C GLU A 33 12.44 -10.95 -14.30
N LEU A 34 12.28 -12.06 -13.56
CA LEU A 34 12.35 -12.05 -12.10
C LEU A 34 13.73 -11.58 -11.64
N LYS A 35 14.78 -11.97 -12.36
CA LYS A 35 16.16 -11.60 -12.06
C LYS A 35 16.45 -10.12 -12.37
N LEU A 36 15.89 -9.59 -13.45
CA LEU A 36 16.01 -8.18 -13.81
C LEU A 36 15.17 -7.29 -12.90
N VAL A 37 13.95 -7.70 -12.54
CA VAL A 37 13.14 -7.02 -11.52
C VAL A 37 13.86 -7.07 -10.18
N HIS A 38 14.48 -8.19 -9.82
CA HIS A 38 15.35 -8.31 -8.65
C HIS A 38 16.52 -7.32 -8.73
N GLU A 39 17.27 -7.28 -9.83
CA GLU A 39 18.40 -6.34 -10.00
C GLU A 39 17.97 -4.87 -10.01
N LEU A 40 16.82 -4.54 -10.62
CA LEU A 40 16.29 -3.18 -10.66
C LEU A 40 15.79 -2.74 -9.28
N ILE A 41 15.14 -3.62 -8.53
CA ILE A 41 14.77 -3.40 -7.12
C ILE A 41 16.03 -3.21 -6.28
N GLN A 42 17.05 -4.05 -6.44
CA GLN A 42 18.32 -3.91 -5.73
C GLN A 42 19.00 -2.59 -6.07
N THR A 43 19.05 -2.20 -7.34
CA THR A 43 19.73 -0.97 -7.78
C THR A 43 18.97 0.27 -7.32
N ALA A 44 17.64 0.29 -7.42
CA ALA A 44 16.80 1.39 -6.96
C ALA A 44 16.82 1.54 -5.42
N ILE A 45 16.86 0.43 -4.68
CA ILE A 45 16.93 0.43 -3.21
C ILE A 45 18.34 0.79 -2.71
N PHE A 46 19.41 0.35 -3.39
CA PHE A 46 20.79 0.60 -2.95
C PHE A 46 21.37 1.96 -3.34
N GLN A 47 20.87 2.61 -4.40
CA GLN A 47 21.40 3.92 -4.81
C GLN A 47 20.86 5.10 -3.99
N GLU A 48 19.62 5.05 -3.52
CA GLU A 48 19.08 6.02 -2.54
C GLU A 48 18.34 5.37 -1.36
N PRO A 49 18.99 4.49 -0.57
CA PRO A 49 18.34 3.81 0.54
C PRO A 49 17.84 4.81 1.57
N THR A 50 18.57 5.92 1.77
CA THR A 50 18.26 6.93 2.77
C THR A 50 17.02 7.73 2.44
N LEU A 51 16.75 8.07 1.17
CA LEU A 51 15.61 8.93 0.84
C LEU A 51 14.30 8.15 0.99
N ILE A 52 14.22 6.94 0.41
CA ILE A 52 12.99 6.13 0.44
C ILE A 52 12.73 5.58 1.84
N THR A 53 13.74 5.08 2.56
CA THR A 53 13.52 4.70 3.97
C THR A 53 13.18 5.90 4.84
N GLN A 54 13.81 7.08 4.68
CA GLN A 54 13.41 8.27 5.45
C GLN A 54 11.96 8.70 5.21
N LEU A 55 11.45 8.50 3.99
CA LEU A 55 10.07 8.81 3.62
C LEU A 55 9.04 7.82 4.15
N TRP A 56 9.47 6.62 4.57
CA TRP A 56 8.60 5.55 5.10
C TRP A 56 8.91 5.14 6.54
N ASN A 57 9.97 5.68 7.15
CA ASN A 57 10.40 5.38 8.52
C ASN A 57 9.35 5.78 9.58
N ASP A 58 8.37 6.60 9.20
CA ASP A 58 7.30 7.05 10.08
C ASP A 58 6.01 7.11 9.26
N ILE A 59 5.06 6.21 9.55
CA ILE A 59 3.71 6.23 8.94
C ILE A 59 3.04 7.60 9.12
N THR A 60 3.47 8.36 10.12
CA THR A 60 2.96 9.71 10.39
C THR A 60 3.65 10.81 9.59
N LYS A 61 4.68 10.49 8.78
CA LYS A 61 5.42 11.41 7.90
C LYS A 61 5.35 10.92 6.45
N PRO A 62 4.40 11.42 5.65
CA PRO A 62 4.18 10.97 4.29
C PRO A 62 5.37 11.27 3.37
N PRO A 63 5.51 10.52 2.26
CA PRO A 63 6.63 10.61 1.32
C PRO A 63 6.72 11.92 0.51
N ASN A 64 5.92 12.95 0.83
CA ASN A 64 5.93 14.22 0.11
C ASN A 64 6.80 15.27 0.81
N ILE A 65 7.98 15.53 0.26
CA ILE A 65 8.96 16.51 0.78
C ILE A 65 8.47 17.97 0.80
N PHE A 66 7.48 18.31 -0.03
CA PHE A 66 6.92 19.66 -0.10
C PHE A 66 5.68 19.81 0.78
N PHE A 67 4.93 18.71 0.97
CA PHE A 67 3.68 18.68 1.72
C PHE A 67 3.66 17.49 2.68
N LEU A 68 4.39 17.63 3.79
CA LEU A 68 4.55 16.61 4.84
C LEU A 68 3.24 16.22 5.57
N GLN A 69 2.08 16.77 5.20
CA GLN A 69 0.79 16.38 5.78
C GLN A 69 -0.15 15.74 4.75
N LEU A 70 0.25 15.70 3.47
CA LEU A 70 -0.58 15.16 2.41
C LEU A 70 -0.76 13.65 2.59
N GLY A 71 -2.01 13.16 2.55
CA GLY A 71 -2.32 11.73 2.64
C GLY A 71 -1.96 11.07 3.97
N LYS A 72 -1.61 11.85 5.00
CA LYS A 72 -1.33 11.32 6.33
C LYS A 72 -2.62 10.79 6.97
N ALA A 73 -2.49 9.75 7.79
CA ALA A 73 -3.53 9.32 8.71
C ALA A 73 -4.12 10.47 9.53
N GLY A 74 -5.44 10.51 9.65
CA GLY A 74 -6.19 11.58 10.31
C GLY A 74 -6.50 12.78 9.43
N SER A 75 -6.17 12.74 8.13
CA SER A 75 -6.46 13.83 7.19
C SER A 75 -7.87 13.74 6.60
N GLN A 76 -8.32 14.84 5.99
CA GLN A 76 -9.65 14.88 5.37
C GLN A 76 -9.67 14.17 4.02
N TYR A 77 -10.80 13.54 3.70
CA TYR A 77 -11.05 13.03 2.36
C TYR A 77 -11.03 14.14 1.32
N ALA A 78 -10.33 13.86 0.21
CA ALA A 78 -10.43 14.69 -0.98
C ALA A 78 -11.85 14.64 -1.55
N ARG A 79 -12.33 15.77 -2.05
CA ARG A 79 -13.63 15.87 -2.72
C ARG A 79 -13.42 16.27 -4.18
N SER A 80 -13.85 15.40 -5.08
CA SER A 80 -13.79 15.66 -6.54
C SER A 80 -14.95 16.53 -7.02
N THR A 81 -16.04 16.62 -6.26
CA THR A 81 -17.24 17.36 -6.61
C THR A 81 -17.69 18.26 -5.45
N PRO A 82 -18.31 19.42 -5.74
CA PRO A 82 -18.96 20.21 -4.72
C PRO A 82 -20.16 19.47 -4.15
N THR A 83 -20.44 19.66 -2.86
CA THR A 83 -21.60 19.06 -2.21
C THR A 83 -22.87 19.65 -2.79
N SER A 84 -23.69 18.81 -3.42
CA SER A 84 -25.02 19.17 -3.94
C SER A 84 -26.06 18.22 -3.38
N LYS A 85 -27.17 18.77 -2.87
CA LYS A 85 -28.39 18.01 -2.55
C LYS A 85 -29.46 18.41 -3.56
N PRO A 86 -29.53 17.75 -4.73
CA PRO A 86 -30.46 18.14 -5.79
C PRO A 86 -31.93 17.91 -5.42
N PHE A 87 -32.21 17.05 -4.42
CA PHE A 87 -33.55 16.75 -3.95
C PHE A 87 -33.69 17.00 -2.45
N ASN A 88 -34.85 17.50 -2.04
CA ASN A 88 -35.18 17.74 -0.64
C ASN A 88 -35.50 16.44 0.12
N GLN A 89 -35.95 15.41 -0.60
CA GLN A 89 -36.28 14.11 -0.02
C GLN A 89 -35.77 13.01 -0.96
N LEU A 90 -35.09 12.03 -0.38
CA LEU A 90 -34.61 10.83 -1.08
C LEU A 90 -35.55 9.65 -0.73
N PRO A 91 -35.63 8.63 -1.59
CA PRO A 91 -36.33 7.39 -1.26
C PRO A 91 -35.74 6.73 -0.01
N ASP A 92 -36.55 5.89 0.65
CA ASP A 92 -36.07 5.10 1.77
C ASP A 92 -35.00 4.10 1.31
N ALA A 93 -33.96 3.90 2.13
CA ALA A 93 -32.85 3.02 1.79
C ALA A 93 -33.28 1.55 1.62
N SER A 94 -34.34 1.11 2.30
CA SER A 94 -34.87 -0.26 2.16
C SER A 94 -35.41 -0.53 0.77
N ILE A 95 -36.14 0.45 0.19
CA ILE A 95 -36.69 0.34 -1.16
C ILE A 95 -35.56 0.21 -2.19
N ILE A 96 -34.51 1.03 -2.07
CA ILE A 96 -33.33 0.95 -2.96
C ILE A 96 -32.67 -0.43 -2.86
N PHE A 97 -32.55 -0.97 -1.65
CA PHE A 97 -31.95 -2.29 -1.46
C PHE A 97 -32.80 -3.39 -2.11
N ASP A 98 -34.10 -3.43 -1.80
CA ASP A 98 -35.00 -4.48 -2.28
C ASP A 98 -35.20 -4.44 -3.80
N ASP A 99 -35.31 -3.24 -4.39
CA ASP A 99 -35.60 -3.06 -5.81
C ASP A 99 -34.35 -3.18 -6.69
N LEU A 100 -33.17 -2.73 -6.21
CA LEU A 100 -31.95 -2.63 -7.04
C LEU A 100 -30.79 -3.52 -6.60
N MET A 101 -30.56 -3.70 -5.30
CA MET A 101 -29.34 -4.35 -4.79
C MET A 101 -29.55 -5.83 -4.44
N LYS A 102 -30.78 -6.24 -4.13
CA LYS A 102 -31.11 -7.60 -3.71
C LYS A 102 -30.84 -8.60 -4.83
N ARG A 103 -29.92 -9.54 -4.55
CA ARG A 103 -29.55 -10.60 -5.49
C ARG A 103 -30.58 -11.73 -5.49
N ASN A 104 -31.23 -11.97 -6.62
CA ASN A 104 -32.19 -13.07 -6.81
C ASN A 104 -31.54 -14.39 -7.26
N LYS A 105 -30.49 -14.32 -8.08
CA LYS A 105 -29.74 -15.48 -8.57
C LYS A 105 -28.25 -15.14 -8.66
N PHE A 106 -27.40 -16.15 -8.49
CA PHE A 106 -25.98 -15.99 -8.77
C PHE A 106 -25.76 -15.89 -10.29
N ILE A 107 -24.94 -14.94 -10.71
CA ILE A 107 -24.52 -14.77 -12.09
C ILE A 107 -22.99 -14.76 -12.06
N PRO A 108 -22.31 -15.73 -12.69
CA PRO A 108 -20.85 -15.74 -12.75
C PRO A 108 -20.34 -14.53 -13.54
N HIS A 109 -19.15 -14.04 -13.18
CA HIS A 109 -18.54 -12.93 -13.89
C HIS A 109 -18.23 -13.34 -15.34
N PRO A 110 -18.59 -12.55 -16.37
CA PRO A 110 -18.47 -12.94 -17.78
C PRO A 110 -17.02 -13.28 -18.19
N SER A 111 -16.03 -12.62 -17.58
CA SER A 111 -14.60 -12.87 -17.84
C SER A 111 -13.98 -13.98 -17.00
N GLY A 112 -14.74 -14.71 -16.18
CA GLY A 112 -14.22 -15.80 -15.35
C GLY A 112 -13.40 -15.36 -14.12
N ILE A 113 -13.55 -14.11 -13.68
CA ILE A 113 -12.88 -13.58 -12.49
C ILE A 113 -13.32 -14.36 -11.24
N ASN A 114 -12.35 -14.81 -10.45
CA ASN A 114 -12.58 -15.51 -9.20
C ASN A 114 -12.71 -14.56 -7.99
N ALA A 115 -13.07 -15.13 -6.83
CA ALA A 115 -13.27 -14.37 -5.59
C ALA A 115 -11.99 -13.67 -5.08
N THR A 116 -10.81 -14.19 -5.42
CA THR A 116 -9.52 -13.66 -4.95
C THR A 116 -9.30 -12.22 -5.38
N LEU A 117 -9.73 -11.83 -6.58
CA LEU A 117 -9.66 -10.43 -7.02
C LEU A 117 -10.48 -9.52 -6.10
N PHE A 118 -11.67 -9.97 -5.68
CA PHE A 118 -12.51 -9.20 -4.77
C PHE A 118 -11.91 -9.13 -3.36
N TYR A 119 -11.22 -10.19 -2.90
CA TYR A 119 -10.47 -10.12 -1.64
C TYR A 119 -9.33 -9.10 -1.73
N LEU A 120 -8.59 -9.07 -2.83
CA LEU A 120 -7.56 -8.05 -3.06
C LEU A 120 -8.15 -6.64 -3.13
N ALA A 121 -9.30 -6.45 -3.79
CA ALA A 121 -9.97 -5.15 -3.84
C ALA A 121 -10.45 -4.68 -2.46
N VAL A 122 -10.97 -5.61 -1.64
CA VAL A 122 -11.33 -5.32 -0.25
C VAL A 122 -10.09 -4.99 0.58
N LEU A 123 -8.96 -5.66 0.35
CA LEU A 123 -7.69 -5.34 1.01
C LEU A 123 -7.24 -3.91 0.69
N ILE A 124 -7.20 -3.53 -0.59
CA ILE A 124 -6.86 -2.18 -1.05
C ILE A 124 -7.79 -1.14 -0.43
N THR A 125 -9.08 -1.45 -0.34
CA THR A 125 -10.08 -0.55 0.27
C THR A 125 -9.80 -0.36 1.76
N HIS A 126 -9.44 -1.43 2.48
CA HIS A 126 -9.12 -1.34 3.91
C HIS A 126 -7.76 -0.69 4.17
N ASP A 127 -6.85 -0.72 3.20
CA ASP A 127 -5.60 0.02 3.26
C ASP A 127 -5.87 1.53 3.14
N LEU A 128 -6.60 1.93 2.10
CA LEU A 128 -6.83 3.33 1.77
C LEU A 128 -7.86 4.05 2.62
N PHE A 129 -8.83 3.35 3.21
CA PHE A 129 -10.02 3.97 3.79
C PHE A 129 -10.35 3.47 5.19
N ASN A 130 -10.51 4.40 6.12
CA ASN A 130 -11.02 4.15 7.47
C ASN A 130 -11.73 5.38 8.05
N SER A 131 -12.99 5.58 7.67
CA SER A 131 -13.76 6.76 8.07
C SER A 131 -13.97 6.83 9.59
N ASP A 132 -13.75 8.01 10.17
CA ASP A 132 -14.01 8.23 11.59
C ASP A 132 -15.52 8.18 11.89
N PRO A 133 -15.99 7.33 12.83
CA PRO A 133 -17.41 7.27 13.23
C PRO A 133 -17.97 8.59 13.79
N GLN A 134 -17.14 9.45 14.37
CA GLN A 134 -17.55 10.77 14.89
C GLN A 134 -17.52 11.84 13.81
N ASN A 135 -16.62 11.72 12.84
CA ASN A 135 -16.49 12.66 11.73
C ASN A 135 -16.14 11.93 10.41
N PRO A 136 -17.15 11.53 9.61
CA PRO A 136 -16.93 10.76 8.38
C PRO A 136 -16.12 11.47 7.28
N SER A 137 -15.80 12.76 7.44
CA SER A 137 -14.91 13.49 6.53
C SER A 137 -13.43 13.21 6.77
N ILE A 138 -13.09 12.56 7.87
CA ILE A 138 -11.72 12.22 8.26
C ILE A 138 -11.45 10.76 7.96
N ASP A 139 -10.29 10.49 7.36
CA ASP A 139 -9.72 9.17 7.24
C ASP A 139 -8.76 8.91 8.40
N ARG A 140 -8.91 7.78 9.09
CA ARG A 140 -7.99 7.33 10.14
C ARG A 140 -6.77 6.59 9.58
N ASN A 141 -6.85 6.12 8.35
CA ASN A 141 -5.73 5.48 7.65
C ASN A 141 -4.91 6.50 6.87
N SER A 142 -3.67 6.13 6.54
CA SER A 142 -2.93 6.84 5.51
C SER A 142 -3.64 6.67 4.16
N SER A 143 -3.60 7.69 3.30
CA SER A 143 -4.16 7.62 1.95
C SER A 143 -3.16 7.00 0.95
N TYR A 144 -2.15 6.30 1.44
CA TYR A 144 -1.15 5.61 0.64
C TYR A 144 -1.46 4.13 0.56
N LEU A 145 -0.95 3.46 -0.48
CA LEU A 145 -0.91 2.01 -0.55
C LEU A 145 0.33 1.54 0.19
N ASP A 146 0.23 1.42 1.51
CA ASP A 146 1.34 1.12 2.41
C ASP A 146 1.13 -0.17 3.23
N LEU A 147 0.11 -0.93 2.85
CA LEU A 147 -0.29 -2.19 3.46
C LEU A 147 -0.55 -2.04 4.97
N SER A 148 -1.16 -0.90 5.36
CA SER A 148 -1.59 -0.62 6.72
C SER A 148 -2.48 -1.69 7.37
N PRO A 149 -3.27 -2.53 6.65
CA PRO A 149 -3.99 -3.62 7.29
C PRO A 149 -3.04 -4.66 7.91
N LEU A 150 -1.87 -4.86 7.31
CA LEU A 150 -0.81 -5.70 7.85
C LEU A 150 -0.03 -4.97 8.93
N TYR A 151 0.50 -3.78 8.62
CA TYR A 151 1.50 -3.08 9.45
C TYR A 151 0.92 -2.17 10.54
N GLY A 152 -0.33 -1.75 10.39
CA GLY A 152 -1.01 -0.80 11.26
C GLY A 152 -0.79 0.66 10.83
N ASN A 153 -1.45 1.58 11.54
CA ASN A 153 -1.37 3.03 11.27
C ASN A 153 -0.63 3.80 12.37
N SER A 154 -0.10 3.10 13.37
CA SER A 154 0.57 3.68 14.53
C SER A 154 1.76 2.82 14.96
N ASN A 155 2.71 3.43 15.68
CA ASN A 155 3.86 2.69 16.23
C ASN A 155 3.41 1.63 17.23
N GLU A 156 2.31 1.88 17.94
CA GLU A 156 1.68 0.96 18.88
C GLU A 156 1.15 -0.28 18.16
N ASP A 157 0.53 -0.12 17.00
CA ASP A 157 0.05 -1.25 16.19
C ASP A 157 1.21 -2.06 15.61
N LEU A 158 2.22 -1.36 15.09
CA LEU A 158 3.43 -1.97 14.57
C LEU A 158 4.16 -2.79 15.64
N ALA A 159 4.23 -2.28 16.88
CA ALA A 159 4.82 -2.98 18.01
C ALA A 159 4.04 -4.24 18.43
N LYS A 160 2.71 -4.28 18.24
CA LYS A 160 1.90 -5.47 18.55
C LYS A 160 2.21 -6.63 17.61
N ILE A 161 2.49 -6.35 16.34
CA ILE A 161 2.71 -7.37 15.31
C ILE A 161 4.19 -7.76 15.17
N ARG A 162 5.15 -6.91 15.57
CA ARG A 162 6.58 -7.20 15.40
C ARG A 162 7.12 -8.14 16.46
N THR A 163 8.12 -8.94 16.08
CA THR A 163 8.93 -9.71 17.05
C THR A 163 9.99 -8.85 17.72
N GLY A 164 10.42 -7.77 17.06
CA GLY A 164 11.60 -6.97 17.45
C GLY A 164 12.93 -7.70 17.23
N VAL A 165 12.91 -8.80 16.47
CA VAL A 165 14.06 -9.65 16.20
C VAL A 165 14.12 -9.99 14.70
N LEU A 166 15.27 -9.70 14.09
CA LEU A 166 15.56 -9.95 12.67
C LEU A 166 14.58 -9.29 11.69
N GLY A 167 13.99 -8.17 12.09
CA GLY A 167 13.06 -7.40 11.29
C GLY A 167 11.78 -8.17 10.95
N ARG A 168 11.35 -9.12 11.79
CA ARG A 168 10.23 -10.02 11.51
C ARG A 168 8.91 -9.58 12.14
N LEU A 169 7.83 -10.03 11.52
CA LEU A 169 6.48 -10.07 12.07
C LEU A 169 6.24 -11.37 12.85
N LYS A 170 5.37 -11.29 13.86
CA LYS A 170 4.85 -12.47 14.56
C LYS A 170 4.06 -13.32 13.55
N PRO A 171 4.21 -14.65 13.58
CA PRO A 171 3.57 -15.54 12.62
C PRO A 171 2.06 -15.34 12.54
N ASP A 172 1.54 -15.22 11.31
CA ASP A 172 0.10 -15.17 11.00
C ASP A 172 -0.67 -14.08 11.77
N THR A 173 -0.02 -12.93 11.97
CA THR A 173 -0.62 -11.73 12.59
C THR A 173 -0.75 -10.58 11.59
N PHE A 174 -1.75 -9.74 11.80
CA PHE A 174 -1.99 -8.48 11.11
C PHE A 174 -2.56 -7.45 12.10
N ALA A 175 -2.38 -6.17 11.81
CA ALA A 175 -2.73 -5.09 12.74
C ALA A 175 -4.23 -4.75 12.74
N ASP A 176 -4.87 -4.76 11.57
CA ASP A 176 -6.22 -4.23 11.43
C ASP A 176 -7.31 -5.27 11.77
N SER A 177 -7.99 -5.06 12.90
CA SER A 177 -9.10 -5.90 13.35
C SER A 177 -10.34 -5.87 12.44
N ARG A 178 -10.50 -4.85 11.58
CA ARG A 178 -11.64 -4.76 10.64
C ARG A 178 -11.65 -5.91 9.64
N ILE A 179 -10.51 -6.55 9.42
CA ILE A 179 -10.38 -7.73 8.56
C ILE A 179 -11.17 -8.92 9.12
N LEU A 180 -11.38 -9.00 10.44
CA LEU A 180 -12.07 -10.12 11.09
C LEU A 180 -13.57 -10.21 10.75
N ILE A 181 -14.17 -9.10 10.28
CA ILE A 181 -15.57 -9.07 9.83
C ILE A 181 -15.70 -9.24 8.30
N GLN A 182 -14.59 -9.43 7.60
CA GLN A 182 -14.55 -9.64 6.15
C GLN A 182 -14.57 -11.14 5.81
N PRO A 183 -14.82 -11.51 4.54
CA PRO A 183 -14.70 -12.89 4.11
C PRO A 183 -13.31 -13.47 4.42
N PRO A 184 -13.23 -14.77 4.79
CA PRO A 184 -11.99 -15.37 5.31
C PRO A 184 -10.81 -15.32 4.34
N GLY A 185 -11.07 -15.34 3.03
CA GLY A 185 -10.02 -15.23 2.01
C GLY A 185 -9.22 -13.92 2.04
N LEU A 186 -9.76 -12.86 2.65
CA LEU A 186 -9.01 -11.63 2.92
C LEU A 186 -7.93 -11.83 3.99
N GLY A 187 -8.28 -12.53 5.08
CA GLY A 187 -7.33 -12.86 6.14
C GLY A 187 -6.22 -13.80 5.64
N GLU A 188 -6.58 -14.76 4.79
CA GLU A 188 -5.61 -15.64 4.11
C GLU A 188 -4.62 -14.84 3.27
N LEU A 189 -5.10 -13.88 2.47
CA LEU A 189 -4.25 -13.01 1.67
C LEU A 189 -3.29 -12.18 2.53
N LEU A 190 -3.76 -11.64 3.66
CA LEU A 190 -2.92 -10.91 4.60
C LEU A 190 -1.87 -11.79 5.28
N ILE A 191 -2.20 -13.05 5.60
CA ILE A 191 -1.24 -14.03 6.11
C ILE A 191 -0.15 -14.30 5.06
N VAL A 192 -0.50 -14.39 3.77
CA VAL A 192 0.49 -14.51 2.68
C VAL A 192 1.44 -13.32 2.67
N PHE A 193 0.94 -12.09 2.75
CA PHE A 193 1.79 -10.89 2.85
C PHE A 193 2.66 -10.86 4.13
N SER A 194 2.12 -11.32 5.26
CA SER A 194 2.84 -11.42 6.54
C SER A 194 4.01 -12.40 6.44
N ARG A 195 3.78 -13.57 5.82
CA ARG A 195 4.82 -14.58 5.57
C ARG A 195 5.83 -14.09 4.54
N ASN A 196 5.39 -13.38 3.50
CA ASN A 196 6.27 -12.79 2.49
C ASN A 196 7.21 -11.75 3.10
N HIS A 197 6.73 -10.89 4.01
CA HIS A 197 7.58 -9.98 4.77
C HIS A 197 8.70 -10.73 5.51
N ASN A 198 8.36 -11.81 6.22
CA ASN A 198 9.35 -12.62 6.94
C ASN A 198 10.33 -13.32 6.01
N TYR A 199 9.87 -13.77 4.84
CA TYR A 199 10.74 -14.32 3.80
C TYR A 199 11.75 -13.28 3.30
N ILE A 200 11.28 -12.07 2.97
CA ILE A 200 12.13 -10.95 2.55
C ILE A 200 13.13 -10.60 3.65
N ALA A 201 12.69 -10.44 4.90
CA ALA A 201 13.55 -10.11 6.03
C ALA A 201 14.68 -11.14 6.22
N ASN A 202 14.38 -12.44 6.04
CA ASN A 202 15.39 -13.50 6.09
C ASN A 202 16.39 -13.38 4.95
N TYR A 203 15.89 -13.24 3.72
CA TYR A 203 16.74 -13.09 2.55
C TYR A 203 17.69 -11.89 2.67
N LEU A 204 17.16 -10.75 3.12
CA LEU A 204 17.94 -9.54 3.37
C LEU A 204 18.98 -9.77 4.48
N TYR A 205 18.61 -10.42 5.58
CA TYR A 205 19.54 -10.73 6.66
C TYR A 205 20.72 -11.60 6.21
N GLU A 206 20.46 -12.57 5.32
CA GLU A 206 21.49 -13.48 4.78
C GLU A 206 22.40 -12.81 3.75
N THR A 207 21.85 -11.91 2.93
CA THR A 207 22.55 -11.33 1.77
C THR A 207 23.17 -9.95 2.02
N GLY A 208 22.69 -9.22 3.03
CA GLY A 208 23.05 -7.82 3.26
C GLY A 208 23.60 -7.52 4.65
N LYS A 209 24.19 -6.32 4.79
CA LYS A 209 24.63 -5.79 6.09
C LYS A 209 23.64 -4.73 6.56
N PHE A 210 22.79 -5.10 7.53
CA PHE A 210 21.82 -4.21 8.14
C PHE A 210 22.32 -3.70 9.50
N LYS A 211 22.03 -2.43 9.81
CA LYS A 211 22.53 -1.77 11.04
C LYS A 211 21.91 -2.33 12.32
N ASN A 212 20.61 -2.63 12.27
CA ASN A 212 19.82 -3.10 13.41
C ASN A 212 18.49 -3.70 12.90
N ASP A 213 17.68 -4.22 13.84
CA ASP A 213 16.33 -4.77 13.59
C ASP A 213 15.43 -3.80 12.83
N GLU A 214 15.44 -2.54 13.22
CA GLU A 214 14.61 -1.49 12.62
C GLU A 214 14.93 -1.27 11.15
N HIS A 215 16.22 -1.15 10.82
CA HIS A 215 16.66 -0.96 9.45
C HIS A 215 16.25 -2.13 8.56
N LEU A 216 16.40 -3.36 9.06
CA LEU A 216 16.00 -4.57 8.34
C LEU A 216 14.48 -4.63 8.14
N PHE A 217 13.70 -4.34 9.19
CA PHE A 217 12.24 -4.31 9.14
C PHE A 217 11.72 -3.30 8.12
N GLN A 218 12.23 -2.07 8.14
CA GLN A 218 11.76 -1.01 7.23
C GLN A 218 12.11 -1.33 5.78
N THR A 219 13.29 -1.92 5.51
CA THR A 219 13.64 -2.36 4.16
C THR A 219 12.74 -3.52 3.71
N ALA A 220 12.49 -4.52 4.56
CA ALA A 220 11.60 -5.63 4.22
C ALA A 220 10.16 -5.15 3.98
N ARG A 221 9.69 -4.19 4.79
CA ARG A 221 8.40 -3.54 4.62
C ARG A 221 8.28 -2.86 3.27
N LEU A 222 9.27 -2.02 2.92
CA LEU A 222 9.30 -1.28 1.66
C LEU A 222 9.21 -2.19 0.42
N ILE A 223 9.82 -3.38 0.48
CA ILE A 223 9.78 -4.35 -0.64
C ILE A 223 8.43 -5.07 -0.72
N ASN A 224 7.76 -5.25 0.42
CA ASN A 224 6.51 -6.01 0.51
C ASN A 224 5.25 -5.17 0.17
N CYS A 225 5.34 -3.84 0.29
CA CYS A 225 4.31 -2.88 -0.10
C CYS A 225 4.42 -2.56 -1.60
#